data_AF-A0AA96WJP0-F1
#
_entry.id   AF-A0AA96WJP0-F1
#
_cell.length_a   1.000
_cell.length_b   1.000
_cell.length_c   1.000
_cell.angle_alpha   90.00
_cell.angle_beta   90.00
_cell.angle_gamma   90.00
#
_symmetry.space_group_name_H-M   'P 1'
#
loop_
_entity.id
_entity.type
_entity.pdbx_description
1 polymer ?
#
loop_
_entity_poly.entity_id
_entity_poly.type
_entity_poly.pdbx_seq_one_letter_code
_entity_poly.pdbx_strand_id
1 'polypeptide(L)'
;MHGQQPKDKDKRYSVHAPETKCIAKGKVHKHYEFGCKVVLVTTLQSNWIVAADAVHGNPYDGATLKEGLKQTDRLTGQRPKQVFVDQGFRSKAHHPEDVEVVIASRGKRPPQTLAEAPECD
;
A
#
# COMPACT_ATOMS: atom_id res chain seq x y z
N MET A 1 18.16 21.77 9.27
CA MET A 1 18.66 20.47 9.76
C MET A 1 19.54 20.60 11.00
N HIS A 2 20.28 21.70 11.16
CA HIS A 2 21.05 22.02 12.37
C HIS A 2 20.11 22.21 13.57
N GLY A 3 20.12 21.30 14.54
CA GLY A 3 19.26 21.33 15.74
C GLY A 3 18.59 20.01 16.10
N GLN A 4 18.59 19.01 15.20
CA GLN A 4 18.09 17.66 15.50
C GLN A 4 19.12 16.85 16.29
N GLN A 5 18.69 16.21 17.36
CA GLN A 5 19.47 15.32 18.21
C GLN A 5 19.35 13.84 17.80
N PRO A 6 20.28 12.96 18.22
CA PRO A 6 20.25 11.54 17.88
C PRO A 6 18.96 10.79 18.28
N LYS A 7 18.25 11.22 19.32
CA LYS A 7 17.04 10.56 19.82
C LYS A 7 15.72 11.23 19.42
N ASP A 8 15.79 12.29 18.62
CA ASP A 8 14.60 13.01 18.20
C ASP A 8 13.72 12.16 17.28
N LYS A 9 12.41 12.34 17.42
CA LYS A 9 11.40 11.77 16.52
C LYS A 9 11.27 12.64 15.28
N ASP A 10 10.63 12.11 14.24
CA ASP A 10 10.31 12.83 12.99
C ASP A 10 11.48 13.55 12.31
N LYS A 11 12.61 12.85 12.25
CA LYS A 11 13.81 13.41 11.64
C LYS A 11 13.60 13.75 10.17
N ARG A 12 14.15 14.89 9.75
CA ARG A 12 14.28 15.26 8.34
C ARG A 12 15.53 14.63 7.76
N TYR A 13 15.34 13.80 6.74
CA TYR A 13 16.42 13.06 6.06
C TYR A 13 16.86 13.70 4.73
N SER A 14 16.03 14.56 4.15
CA SER A 14 16.35 15.32 2.95
C SER A 14 15.91 16.77 3.10
N VAL A 15 16.72 17.69 2.58
CA VAL A 15 16.37 19.12 2.49
C VAL A 15 15.41 19.35 1.33
N HIS A 16 15.65 18.66 0.21
CA HIS A 16 14.90 18.81 -1.04
C HIS A 16 13.62 17.97 -1.10
N ALA A 17 13.52 16.93 -0.27
CA ALA A 17 12.34 16.05 -0.18
C ALA A 17 11.93 15.86 1.30
N PRO A 18 11.28 16.86 1.93
CA PRO A 18 10.91 16.85 3.35
C PRO A 18 10.05 15.66 3.79
N GLU A 19 9.32 15.05 2.86
CA GLU A 19 8.48 13.87 3.03
C GLU A 19 9.28 12.56 3.21
N THR A 20 10.59 12.59 2.93
CA THR A 20 11.47 11.43 3.07
C THR A 20 11.55 10.99 4.53
N LYS A 21 11.19 9.74 4.78
CA LYS A 21 11.31 9.08 6.08
C LYS A 21 12.29 7.91 6.00
N CYS A 22 12.91 7.59 7.13
CA CYS A 22 13.66 6.35 7.29
C CYS A 22 12.68 5.19 7.49
N ILE A 23 12.82 4.15 6.69
CA ILE A 23 11.96 2.97 6.69
C ILE A 23 12.84 1.76 6.99
N ALA A 24 12.53 1.05 8.06
CA ALA A 24 13.24 -0.17 8.43
C ALA A 24 12.92 -1.28 7.43
N LYS A 25 13.97 -1.82 6.81
CA LYS A 25 13.91 -3.00 5.97
C LYS A 25 14.12 -4.24 6.83
N GLY A 26 13.20 -5.20 6.75
CA GLY A 26 13.33 -6.51 7.38
C GLY A 26 14.38 -7.43 6.72
N LYS A 27 15.44 -6.87 6.12
CA LYS A 27 16.50 -7.61 5.41
C LYS A 27 17.82 -7.46 6.15
N VAL A 28 18.53 -8.57 6.37
CA VAL A 28 19.79 -8.63 7.15
C VAL A 28 20.90 -7.76 6.56
N HIS A 29 21.06 -7.74 5.24
CA HIS A 29 22.15 -7.03 4.57
C HIS A 29 21.83 -5.56 4.26
N LYS A 30 20.59 -5.10 4.49
CA LYS A 30 20.18 -3.71 4.29
C LYS A 30 19.05 -3.38 5.26
N HIS A 31 19.41 -2.79 6.39
CA HIS A 31 18.49 -2.53 7.49
C HIS A 31 17.53 -1.36 7.26
N TYR A 32 17.87 -0.41 6.40
CA TYR A 32 17.09 0.80 6.20
C TYR A 32 17.03 1.23 4.73
N GLU A 33 15.97 1.93 4.39
CA GLU A 33 15.86 2.75 3.19
C GLU A 33 15.29 4.13 3.53
N PHE A 34 15.47 5.08 2.63
CA PHE A 34 14.96 6.44 2.78
C PHE A 34 14.05 6.75 1.61
N GLY A 35 12.84 7.21 1.90
CA GLY A 35 11.88 7.60 0.87
C GLY A 35 10.53 7.99 1.44
N CYS A 36 9.60 8.31 0.55
CA CYS A 36 8.18 8.44 0.87
C CYS A 36 7.47 7.18 0.36
N LYS A 37 6.62 6.59 1.21
CA LYS A 37 5.82 5.43 0.81
C LYS A 37 4.74 5.88 -0.17
N VAL A 38 4.34 4.99 -1.06
CA VAL A 38 3.23 5.21 -1.99
C VAL A 38 2.29 4.01 -1.89
N VAL A 39 0.98 4.26 -1.92
CA VAL A 39 -0.03 3.23 -2.13
C VAL A 39 -0.39 3.24 -3.60
N LEU A 40 -0.36 2.07 -4.21
CA LEU A 40 -0.69 1.87 -5.61
C LEU A 40 -1.82 0.84 -5.70
N VAL A 41 -2.85 1.15 -6.48
CA VAL A 41 -3.95 0.23 -6.77
C VAL A 41 -3.97 -0.03 -8.27
N THR A 42 -3.93 -1.30 -8.64
CA THR A 42 -3.98 -1.75 -10.02
C THR A 42 -5.16 -2.69 -10.27
N THR A 43 -5.67 -2.68 -11.51
CA THR A 43 -6.62 -3.70 -11.96
C THR A 43 -5.91 -5.04 -12.08
N LEU A 44 -6.55 -6.13 -11.64
CA LEU A 44 -5.92 -7.46 -11.63
C LEU A 44 -5.64 -8.02 -13.04
N GLN A 45 -6.57 -7.85 -13.98
CA GLN A 45 -6.48 -8.47 -15.31
C GLN A 45 -5.49 -7.75 -16.24
N SER A 46 -5.54 -6.41 -16.24
CA SER A 46 -4.87 -5.55 -17.21
C SER A 46 -3.77 -4.67 -16.62
N ASN A 47 -3.54 -4.72 -15.30
CA ASN A 47 -2.54 -3.91 -14.58
C ASN A 47 -2.64 -2.39 -14.79
N TRP A 48 -3.81 -1.85 -15.13
CA TRP A 48 -4.05 -0.42 -15.14
C TRP A 48 -3.95 0.16 -13.73
N ILE A 49 -3.19 1.24 -13.59
CA ILE A 49 -3.12 2.00 -12.33
C ILE A 49 -4.39 2.84 -12.22
N VAL A 50 -5.22 2.54 -11.22
CA VAL A 50 -6.50 3.24 -10.98
C VAL A 50 -6.43 4.22 -9.83
N ALA A 51 -5.46 4.06 -8.93
CA ALA A 51 -5.19 4.99 -7.86
C ALA A 51 -3.71 4.93 -7.45
N ALA A 52 -3.16 6.10 -7.09
CA ALA A 52 -1.82 6.24 -6.54
C ALA A 52 -1.82 7.41 -5.55
N ASP A 53 -1.32 7.19 -4.34
CA ASP A 53 -1.21 8.25 -3.34
C ASP A 53 0.08 8.18 -2.53
N ALA A 54 0.64 9.35 -2.22
CA ALA A 54 1.81 9.48 -1.37
C ALA A 54 1.40 9.34 0.10
N VAL A 55 2.09 8.47 0.82
CA VAL A 55 1.82 8.20 2.23
C VAL A 55 2.89 8.86 3.09
N HIS A 56 2.51 10.00 3.66
CA HIS A 56 3.36 10.78 4.54
C HIS A 56 3.37 10.24 5.98
N GLY A 57 4.45 10.51 6.72
CA GLY A 57 4.55 10.13 8.14
C GLY A 57 4.97 8.67 8.41
N ASN A 58 5.17 7.86 7.36
CA ASN A 58 5.55 6.44 7.47
C ASN A 58 4.61 5.63 8.39
N PRO A 59 3.29 5.61 8.12
CA PRO A 59 2.37 4.75 8.85
C PRO A 59 2.63 3.28 8.52
N TYR A 60 2.02 2.41 9.33
CA TYR A 60 1.98 0.98 9.07
C TYR A 60 1.16 0.69 7.80
N ASP A 61 1.68 -0.14 6.90
CA ASP A 61 1.10 -0.39 5.57
C ASP A 61 -0.34 -0.91 5.65
N GLY A 62 -0.65 -1.76 6.62
CA GLY A 62 -2.04 -2.24 6.81
C GLY A 62 -3.04 -1.11 7.00
N ALA A 63 -2.65 -0.01 7.64
CA ALA A 63 -3.53 1.13 7.89
C ALA A 63 -3.85 1.94 6.61
N THR A 64 -3.07 1.78 5.53
CA THR A 64 -3.24 2.58 4.31
C THR A 64 -4.24 1.97 3.32
N LEU A 65 -4.66 0.72 3.52
CA LEU A 65 -5.56 0.01 2.61
C LEU A 65 -6.91 0.72 2.43
N LYS A 66 -7.52 1.14 3.54
CA LYS A 66 -8.81 1.85 3.52
C LYS A 66 -8.73 3.15 2.72
N GLU A 67 -7.61 3.86 2.83
CA GLU A 67 -7.43 5.12 2.13
C GLU A 67 -7.20 4.91 0.63
N GLY A 68 -6.41 3.89 0.25
CA GLY A 68 -6.26 3.51 -1.17
C GLY A 68 -7.57 3.09 -1.82
N LEU A 69 -8.45 2.39 -1.09
CA LEU A 69 -9.77 2.00 -1.57
C LEU A 69 -10.70 3.21 -1.73
N LYS A 70 -10.72 4.13 -0.76
CA LYS A 70 -11.49 5.38 -0.87
C LYS A 70 -11.02 6.22 -2.05
N GLN A 71 -9.71 6.29 -2.27
CA GLN A 71 -9.16 7.02 -3.41
C GLN A 71 -9.58 6.37 -4.73
N THR A 72 -9.55 5.04 -4.82
CA THR A 72 -10.02 4.30 -6.00
C THR A 72 -11.49 4.64 -6.28
N ASP A 73 -12.36 4.50 -5.28
CA ASP A 73 -13.79 4.82 -5.37
C ASP A 73 -14.02 6.28 -5.84
N ARG A 74 -13.26 7.22 -5.27
CA ARG A 74 -13.31 8.64 -5.66
C ARG A 74 -12.87 8.89 -7.10
N LEU A 75 -11.85 8.17 -7.60
CA LEU A 75 -11.27 8.41 -8.93
C LEU A 75 -12.02 7.67 -10.05
N THR A 76 -12.53 6.48 -9.79
CA THR A 76 -13.18 5.63 -10.79
C THR A 76 -14.71 5.62 -10.69
N GLY A 77 -15.26 6.09 -9.56
CA GLY A 77 -16.68 5.91 -9.23
C GLY A 77 -17.06 4.44 -8.96
N GLN A 78 -16.07 3.56 -8.86
CA GLN A 78 -16.27 2.12 -8.66
C GLN A 78 -15.53 1.65 -7.43
N ARG A 79 -16.28 1.06 -6.50
CA ARG A 79 -15.74 0.42 -5.31
C ARG A 79 -15.36 -1.03 -5.59
N PRO A 80 -14.08 -1.41 -5.40
CA PRO A 80 -13.66 -2.80 -5.59
C PRO A 80 -14.39 -3.74 -4.63
N LYS A 81 -14.86 -4.90 -5.13
CA LYS A 81 -15.47 -5.95 -4.30
C LYS A 81 -14.43 -6.89 -3.67
N GLN A 82 -13.31 -7.07 -4.35
CA GLN A 82 -12.21 -7.94 -3.93
C GLN A 82 -10.88 -7.25 -4.24
N VAL A 83 -9.92 -7.37 -3.33
CA VAL A 83 -8.55 -6.85 -3.51
C VAL A 83 -7.51 -7.88 -3.12
N PHE A 84 -6.43 -7.91 -3.90
CA PHE A 84 -5.26 -8.74 -3.65
C PHE A 84 -4.15 -7.86 -3.08
N VAL A 85 -3.62 -8.23 -1.92
CA VAL A 85 -2.66 -7.40 -1.18
C VAL A 85 -1.44 -8.19 -0.73
N ASP A 86 -0.32 -7.49 -0.62
CA ASP A 86 0.90 -8.05 -0.05
C ASP A 86 0.77 -8.35 1.45
N GLN A 87 1.74 -9.10 1.98
CA GLN A 87 1.79 -9.46 3.40
C GLN A 87 1.91 -8.26 4.36
N GLY A 88 2.32 -7.09 3.86
CA GLY A 88 2.33 -5.85 4.63
C GLY A 88 0.93 -5.47 5.14
N PHE A 89 -0.12 -5.86 4.40
CA PHE A 89 -1.53 -5.53 4.68
C PHE A 89 -2.27 -6.56 5.53
N ARG A 90 -1.54 -7.45 6.21
CA ARG A 90 -2.12 -8.58 6.97
C ARG A 90 -3.02 -8.21 8.16
N SER A 91 -3.00 -6.97 8.62
CA SER A 91 -3.77 -6.57 9.81
C SER A 91 -5.26 -6.44 9.49
N LYS A 92 -6.05 -7.42 9.92
CA LYS A 92 -7.51 -7.45 9.75
C LYS A 92 -8.22 -6.24 10.36
N ALA A 93 -7.66 -5.64 11.42
CA ALA A 93 -8.23 -4.43 12.04
C ALA A 93 -8.34 -3.24 11.06
N HIS A 94 -7.50 -3.23 10.02
CA HIS A 94 -7.51 -2.19 9.01
C HIS A 94 -8.21 -2.62 7.72
N HIS A 95 -8.85 -3.79 7.68
CA HIS A 95 -9.63 -4.19 6.51
C HIS A 95 -10.99 -3.49 6.52
N PRO A 96 -11.50 -3.07 5.35
CA PRO A 96 -12.90 -2.71 5.19
C PRO A 96 -13.79 -3.96 5.40
N GLU A 97 -15.01 -3.77 5.88
CA GLU A 97 -15.96 -4.88 6.12
C GLU A 97 -16.64 -5.35 4.83
N ASP A 98 -16.72 -4.47 3.84
CA ASP A 98 -17.49 -4.64 2.61
C ASP A 98 -16.66 -5.11 1.40
N VAL A 99 -15.35 -5.31 1.57
CA VAL A 99 -14.43 -5.74 0.52
C VAL A 99 -13.71 -7.01 0.94
N GLU A 100 -13.68 -8.01 0.07
CA GLU A 100 -12.91 -9.23 0.30
C GLU A 100 -11.40 -8.95 0.11
N VAL A 101 -10.63 -9.09 1.18
CA VAL A 101 -9.17 -8.87 1.14
C VAL A 101 -8.43 -10.20 1.09
N VAL A 102 -7.82 -10.49 -0.07
CA VAL A 102 -7.01 -11.69 -0.28
C VAL A 102 -5.53 -11.34 -0.10
N ILE A 103 -4.90 -11.89 0.94
CA ILE A 103 -3.48 -11.65 1.22
C ILE A 103 -2.62 -12.68 0.49
N ALA A 104 -1.55 -12.23 -0.17
CA ALA A 104 -0.59 -13.09 -0.86
C ALA A 104 0.01 -14.16 0.09
N SER A 105 -0.24 -15.44 -0.21
CA SER A 105 0.27 -16.56 0.57
C SER A 105 1.73 -16.86 0.20
N ARG A 106 2.57 -17.16 1.20
CA ARG A 106 3.91 -17.73 0.96
C ARG A 106 3.72 -19.20 0.57
N GLY A 107 3.62 -19.48 -0.73
CA GLY A 107 3.92 -20.80 -1.28
C GLY A 107 2.76 -21.76 -1.58
N LYS A 108 1.58 -21.31 -2.03
CA LYS A 108 0.62 -22.20 -2.72
C LYS A 108 0.02 -21.55 -3.96
N ARG A 109 -0.31 -22.41 -4.94
CA ARG A 109 -0.79 -22.16 -6.33
C ARG A 109 -1.66 -20.91 -6.48
N PRO A 110 -1.62 -20.25 -7.67
CA PRO A 110 -2.55 -19.17 -7.96
C PRO A 110 -4.00 -19.64 -7.74
N PRO A 111 -4.90 -18.77 -7.24
CA PRO A 111 -6.30 -19.13 -7.09
C PRO A 111 -6.85 -19.57 -8.44
N GLN A 112 -7.33 -20.82 -8.52
CA GLN A 112 -8.10 -21.28 -9.67
C GLN A 112 -9.51 -20.69 -9.56
N THR A 113 -9.79 -19.63 -10.32
CA THR A 113 -10.94 -19.45 -11.24
C THR A 113 -11.08 -17.96 -11.58
N LEU A 114 -10.78 -17.62 -12.84
CA LEU A 114 -11.48 -16.54 -13.52
C LEU A 114 -12.51 -17.24 -14.40
N ALA A 115 -13.75 -17.34 -13.91
CA ALA A 115 -14.87 -17.44 -14.81
C ALA A 115 -14.89 -16.12 -15.61
N GLU A 116 -15.02 -16.25 -16.93
CA GLU A 116 -15.14 -15.13 -17.86
C GLU A 116 -16.25 -14.20 -17.36
N ALA A 117 -15.88 -12.96 -17.02
CA ALA A 117 -16.86 -11.92 -16.77
C ALA A 117 -17.46 -11.52 -18.12
N PRO A 118 -18.79 -11.37 -18.23
CA PRO A 118 -19.42 -10.96 -19.47
C PRO A 118 -18.95 -9.54 -19.85
N GLU A 119 -18.63 -9.39 -21.14
CA GLU A 119 -18.38 -8.09 -21.77
C GLU A 119 -19.55 -7.15 -21.45
N CYS A 120 -19.23 -5.94 -20.98
CA CYS A 120 -20.21 -4.86 -20.90
C CYS A 120 -20.21 -4.17 -22.26
N ASP A 121 -21.34 -4.25 -22.97
CA ASP A 121 -21.67 -3.46 -24.17
C ASP A 121 -21.65 -1.95 -23.89
#